data_AF-A0A524DGF5-F1
#
_entry.id   AF-A0A524DGF5-F1
#
_cell.length_a   1.000
_cell.length_b   1.000
_cell.length_c   1.000
_cell.angle_alpha   90.00
_cell.angle_beta   90.00
_cell.angle_gamma   90.00
#
_symmetry.space_group_name_H-M   'P 1'
#
loop_
_entity.id
_entity.type
_entity.pdbx_description
1 polymer ?
#
loop_
_entity_poly.entity_id
_entity_poly.type
_entity_poly.pdbx_seq_one_letter_code
_entity_poly.pdbx_strand_id
1 'polypeptide(L)'
;MEIEKRNLLIGTLIALILAALLSLIPLWQLVFIAGFLGGLINKKVLYGALSGALGVGSFWILYIIDGIFFKGLYNLFDIFGRLLIGSGFGWLILLLIILLGILFGFLGGTLGSSGRNLFMQYYNKRT
;
A
#
# COMPACT_ATOMS: atom_id res chain seq x y z
N MET A 1 -13.23 -3.96 -20.87
CA MET A 1 -13.45 -3.14 -19.65
C MET A 1 -13.69 -4.00 -18.41
N GLU A 2 -14.55 -5.02 -18.47
CA GLU A 2 -14.89 -5.86 -17.31
C GLU A 2 -13.68 -6.66 -16.75
N ILE A 3 -12.86 -7.24 -17.62
CA ILE A 3 -11.63 -7.97 -17.24
C ILE A 3 -10.65 -7.06 -16.48
N GLU A 4 -10.55 -5.79 -16.87
CA GLU A 4 -9.61 -4.87 -16.25
C GLU A 4 -10.05 -4.48 -14.84
N LYS A 5 -11.35 -4.25 -14.64
CA LYS A 5 -11.93 -4.00 -13.30
C LYS A 5 -11.79 -5.22 -12.40
N ARG A 6 -11.97 -6.43 -12.93
CA ARG A 6 -11.73 -7.67 -12.18
C ARG A 6 -10.27 -7.80 -11.76
N ASN A 7 -9.32 -7.51 -12.66
CA ASN A 7 -7.90 -7.54 -12.35
C ASN A 7 -7.48 -6.47 -11.33
N LEU A 8 -8.12 -5.30 -11.37
CA LEU A 8 -7.96 -4.27 -10.35
C LEU A 8 -8.38 -4.82 -8.98
N LEU A 9 -9.58 -5.40 -8.85
CA LEU A 9 -10.07 -5.96 -7.60
C LEU A 9 -9.19 -7.10 -7.07
N ILE A 10 -8.79 -8.04 -7.93
CA ILE A 10 -7.91 -9.15 -7.55
C ILE A 10 -6.54 -8.61 -7.11
N GLY A 11 -5.96 -7.66 -7.85
CA GLY A 11 -4.70 -7.02 -7.50
C GLY A 11 -4.78 -6.29 -6.15
N THR A 12 -5.88 -5.59 -5.89
CA THR A 12 -6.14 -4.92 -4.60
C THR A 12 -6.21 -5.93 -3.45
N LEU A 13 -6.94 -7.04 -3.63
CA LEU A 13 -7.04 -8.11 -2.62
C LEU A 13 -5.68 -8.74 -2.33
N ILE A 14 -4.88 -9.00 -3.37
CA ILE A 14 -3.53 -9.54 -3.21
C ILE A 14 -2.63 -8.56 -2.47
N ALA A 15 -2.63 -7.29 -2.86
CA ALA A 15 -1.86 -6.27 -2.16
C ALA A 15 -2.29 -6.12 -0.69
N LEU A 16 -3.60 -6.18 -0.40
CA LEU A 16 -4.13 -6.12 0.96
C LEU A 16 -3.64 -7.30 1.82
N ILE A 17 -3.80 -8.53 1.33
CA ILE A 17 -3.39 -9.75 2.05
C ILE A 17 -1.88 -9.77 2.26
N LEU A 18 -1.10 -9.45 1.22
CA LEU A 18 0.34 -9.41 1.31
C LEU A 18 0.84 -8.30 2.24
N ALA A 19 0.21 -7.12 2.22
CA ALA A 19 0.55 -6.06 3.16
C ALA A 19 0.33 -6.53 4.61
N ALA A 20 -0.79 -7.18 4.89
CA ALA A 20 -1.07 -7.75 6.21
C ALA A 20 -0.03 -8.79 6.64
N LEU A 21 0.34 -9.72 5.76
CA LEU A 21 1.37 -10.73 6.06
C LEU A 21 2.76 -10.12 6.26
N LEU A 22 3.16 -9.21 5.38
CA LEU A 22 4.48 -8.58 5.43
C LEU A 22 4.64 -7.63 6.61
N SER A 23 3.55 -7.04 7.10
CA SER A 23 3.56 -6.20 8.30
C SER A 23 3.72 -6.97 9.61
N LEU A 24 3.69 -8.31 9.59
CA LEU A 24 4.13 -9.13 10.72
C LEU A 24 5.65 -9.03 10.92
N ILE A 25 6.39 -8.66 9.88
CA ILE A 25 7.83 -8.37 9.94
C ILE A 25 7.97 -6.90 10.34
N PRO A 26 8.85 -6.55 11.30
CA PRO A 26 9.04 -5.17 11.78
C PRO A 26 9.78 -4.26 10.77
N LEU A 27 9.52 -4.45 9.48
CA LEU A 27 10.06 -3.67 8.36
C LEU A 27 8.88 -3.13 7.55
N TRP A 28 8.43 -1.93 7.91
CA TRP A 28 7.22 -1.33 7.35
C TRP A 28 7.33 -1.06 5.84
N GLN A 29 8.55 -0.88 5.29
CA GLN A 29 8.79 -0.63 3.87
C GLN A 29 8.45 -1.84 3.00
N LEU A 30 8.34 -3.05 3.57
CA LEU A 30 8.01 -4.27 2.82
C LEU A 30 6.63 -4.20 2.16
N VAL A 31 5.74 -3.31 2.62
CA VAL A 31 4.44 -3.06 1.96
C VAL A 31 4.59 -2.60 0.50
N PHE A 32 5.76 -2.09 0.12
CA PHE A 32 6.10 -1.83 -1.28
C PHE A 32 6.05 -3.11 -2.14
N ILE A 33 6.51 -4.25 -1.60
CA ILE A 33 6.45 -5.56 -2.28
C ILE A 33 5.00 -5.99 -2.50
N ALA A 34 4.13 -5.76 -1.51
CA ALA A 34 2.70 -6.03 -1.65
C ALA A 34 2.07 -5.19 -2.77
N GLY A 35 2.39 -3.89 -2.82
CA GLY A 35 1.97 -3.01 -3.91
C GLY A 35 2.48 -3.50 -5.27
N PHE A 36 3.75 -3.87 -5.37
CA PHE A 36 4.37 -4.42 -6.59
C PHE A 36 3.65 -5.67 -7.10
N LEU A 37 3.43 -6.64 -6.22
CA LEU A 37 2.78 -7.91 -6.57
C LEU A 37 1.30 -7.71 -6.96
N GLY A 38 0.58 -6.81 -6.29
CA GLY A 38 -0.77 -6.43 -6.71
C GLY A 38 -0.81 -5.74 -8.09
N GLY A 39 0.20 -4.93 -8.38
CA GLY A 39 0.36 -4.24 -9.66
C GLY A 39 0.64 -5.16 -10.84
N LEU A 40 1.39 -6.25 -10.65
CA LEU A 40 1.78 -7.19 -11.71
C LEU A 40 0.58 -7.74 -12.49
N ILE A 41 -0.58 -7.89 -11.86
CA ILE A 41 -1.75 -8.52 -12.48
C ILE A 41 -2.41 -7.57 -13.51
N ASN A 42 -2.18 -6.28 -13.37
CA ASN A 42 -2.79 -5.23 -14.18
C ASN A 42 -1.96 -4.91 -15.42
N LYS A 43 -2.63 -4.85 -16.59
CA LYS A 43 -1.98 -4.47 -17.87
C LYS A 43 -1.80 -2.95 -17.96
N LYS A 44 -2.82 -2.21 -17.53
CA LYS A 44 -2.79 -0.75 -17.49
C LYS A 44 -2.07 -0.31 -16.23
N VAL A 45 -1.04 0.53 -16.41
CA VAL A 45 -0.23 1.06 -15.31
C VAL A 45 -1.08 1.79 -14.28
N LEU A 46 -2.08 2.57 -14.72
CA LEU A 46 -3.01 3.25 -13.81
C LEU A 46 -3.76 2.26 -12.90
N TYR A 47 -4.24 1.13 -13.43
CA TYR A 47 -4.90 0.11 -12.60
C TYR A 47 -3.92 -0.66 -11.71
N GLY A 48 -2.68 -0.84 -12.14
CA GLY A 48 -1.62 -1.35 -11.27
C GLY A 48 -1.38 -0.42 -10.08
N ALA A 49 -1.19 0.87 -10.36
CA ALA A 49 -0.99 1.90 -9.35
C ALA A 49 -2.17 1.98 -8.36
N LEU A 50 -3.40 2.00 -8.87
CA LEU A 50 -4.61 2.00 -8.04
C LEU A 50 -4.75 0.72 -7.21
N SER A 51 -4.44 -0.46 -7.77
CA SER A 51 -4.52 -1.72 -7.03
C SER A 51 -3.57 -1.75 -5.83
N GLY A 52 -2.33 -1.29 -6.02
CA GLY A 52 -1.35 -1.21 -4.95
C GLY A 52 -1.72 -0.13 -3.91
N ALA A 53 -2.13 1.05 -4.36
CA ALA A 53 -2.55 2.15 -3.49
C ALA A 53 -3.75 1.77 -2.62
N LEU A 54 -4.80 1.18 -3.21
CA LEU A 54 -5.99 0.76 -2.48
C LEU A 54 -5.69 -0.41 -1.55
N GLY A 55 -4.95 -1.44 -2.01
CA GLY A 55 -4.68 -2.61 -1.17
C GLY A 55 -3.83 -2.27 0.05
N VAL A 56 -2.70 -1.58 -0.17
CA VAL A 56 -1.79 -1.17 0.92
C VAL A 56 -2.43 -0.07 1.77
N GLY A 57 -3.12 0.90 1.16
CA GLY A 57 -3.81 1.97 1.88
C GLY A 57 -4.92 1.43 2.79
N SER A 58 -5.77 0.53 2.29
CA SER A 58 -6.81 -0.12 3.09
C SER A 58 -6.21 -0.93 4.23
N PHE A 59 -5.10 -1.63 4.02
CA PHE A 59 -4.39 -2.31 5.11
C PHE A 59 -3.97 -1.32 6.21
N TRP A 60 -3.30 -0.22 5.86
CA TRP A 60 -2.84 0.76 6.86
C TRP A 60 -3.98 1.43 7.61
N ILE A 61 -5.10 1.71 6.93
CA ILE A 61 -6.30 2.23 7.58
C ILE A 61 -6.82 1.22 8.61
N LEU A 62 -6.98 -0.05 8.24
CA LEU A 62 -7.44 -1.10 9.16
C LEU A 62 -6.46 -1.30 10.33
N TYR A 63 -5.16 -1.30 10.05
CA TYR A 63 -4.11 -1.44 11.06
C TYR A 63 -4.12 -0.29 12.07
N ILE A 64 -4.32 0.94 11.60
CA ILE A 64 -4.40 2.12 12.48
C ILE A 64 -5.68 2.10 13.30
N ILE A 65 -6.82 1.73 12.70
CA ILE A 65 -8.08 1.58 13.43
C ILE A 65 -7.90 0.58 14.58
N ASP A 66 -7.36 -0.60 14.30
CA ASP A 66 -7.02 -1.59 15.33
C ASP A 66 -6.10 -1.01 16.42
N GLY A 67 -5.04 -0.31 16.01
CA GLY A 67 -4.11 0.32 16.94
C GLY A 67 -4.74 1.40 17.84
N ILE A 68 -5.67 2.20 17.31
CA ILE A 68 -6.37 3.23 18.08
C ILE A 68 -7.25 2.58 19.15
N PHE A 69 -8.05 1.58 18.77
CA PHE A 69 -9.05 0.99 19.68
C PHE A 69 -8.46 0.00 20.68
N PHE A 70 -7.46 -0.81 20.29
CA PHE A 70 -6.96 -1.90 21.14
C PHE A 70 -5.61 -1.60 21.80
N LYS A 71 -4.84 -0.63 21.28
CA LYS A 71 -3.46 -0.37 21.72
C LYS A 71 -3.22 1.07 22.19
N GLY A 72 -4.25 1.93 22.16
CA GLY A 72 -4.13 3.32 22.57
C GLY A 72 -3.16 4.14 21.71
N LEU A 73 -2.97 3.75 20.44
CA LEU A 73 -1.99 4.32 19.53
C LEU A 73 -2.11 5.85 19.38
N TYR A 74 -3.33 6.38 19.44
CA TYR A 74 -3.59 7.82 19.38
C TYR A 74 -2.90 8.57 20.53
N ASN A 75 -3.04 8.09 21.76
CA ASN A 75 -2.43 8.74 22.93
C ASN A 75 -0.91 8.72 22.85
N LEU A 76 -0.33 7.61 22.37
CA LEU A 76 1.10 7.51 22.14
C LEU A 76 1.59 8.58 21.16
N PHE A 77 0.94 8.70 20.00
CA PHE A 77 1.32 9.72 19.02
C PHE A 77 1.01 11.15 19.46
N ASP A 78 -0.01 11.36 20.30
CA ASP A 78 -0.27 12.68 20.87
C ASP A 78 0.86 13.14 21.81
N ILE A 79 1.37 12.22 22.65
CA ILE A 79 2.53 12.48 23.51
C ILE A 79 3.77 12.79 22.65
N PHE A 80 4.01 12.00 21.60
CA PHE A 80 5.10 12.28 20.65
C PHE A 80 4.96 13.66 19.99
N GLY A 81 3.75 14.03 19.57
CA GLY A 81 3.49 15.37 19.02
C GLY A 81 3.81 16.48 20.01
N ARG A 82 3.39 16.32 21.27
CA ARG A 82 3.68 17.29 22.34
C ARG A 82 5.18 17.45 22.58
N LEU A 83 5.95 16.35 22.53
CA LEU A 83 7.41 16.40 22.69
C LEU A 83 8.11 17.14 21.54
N LEU A 84 7.61 17.01 20.31
CA LEU A 84 8.24 17.60 19.13
C LEU A 84 7.89 19.07 18.92
N ILE A 85 6.64 19.45 19.16
CA ILE A 85 6.09 20.74 18.72
C ILE A 85 5.33 21.49 19.84
N GLY A 86 5.38 20.97 21.08
CA GLY A 86 4.72 21.57 22.24
C GLY A 86 3.20 21.38 22.29
N SER A 87 2.60 20.74 21.30
CA SER A 87 1.14 20.54 21.18
C SER A 87 0.82 19.15 20.61
N GLY A 88 -0.34 18.61 21.00
CA GLY A 88 -0.79 17.28 20.58
C GLY A 88 -1.25 17.24 19.13
N PHE A 89 -0.49 16.58 18.26
CA PHE A 89 -0.78 16.40 16.84
C PHE A 89 -0.79 14.92 16.42
N GLY A 90 -1.26 14.04 17.30
CA GLY A 90 -1.26 12.58 17.03
C GLY A 90 -2.01 12.20 15.75
N TRP A 91 -3.11 12.90 15.44
CA TRP A 91 -3.89 12.69 14.21
C TRP A 91 -3.10 12.98 12.93
N LEU A 92 -2.20 13.97 12.95
CA LEU A 92 -1.40 14.36 11.77
C LEU A 92 -0.34 13.30 11.48
N ILE A 93 0.27 12.73 12.52
CA ILE A 93 1.22 11.63 12.40
C ILE A 93 0.54 10.40 11.81
N LEU A 94 -0.65 10.05 12.31
CA LEU A 94 -1.45 8.95 11.77
C LEU A 94 -1.82 9.17 10.29
N LEU A 95 -2.22 10.39 9.94
CA LEU A 95 -2.52 10.76 8.56
C LEU A 95 -1.29 10.59 7.65
N LEU A 96 -0.11 11.02 8.09
CA LEU A 96 1.14 10.85 7.36
C LEU A 96 1.48 9.37 7.14
N ILE A 97 1.27 8.52 8.14
CA ILE A 97 1.48 7.06 8.00
C ILE A 97 0.56 6.48 6.92
N ILE A 98 -0.72 6.85 6.90
CA ILE A 98 -1.68 6.41 5.87
C ILE A 98 -1.23 6.89 4.48
N LEU A 99 -0.85 8.17 4.36
CA LEU A 99 -0.40 8.75 3.11
C LEU A 99 0.85 8.07 2.57
N LEU A 100 1.82 7.77 3.45
CA LEU A 100 3.01 6.99 3.07
C LEU A 100 2.61 5.60 2.60
N GLY A 101 1.75 4.89 3.34
CA GLY A 101 1.23 3.58 2.93
C GLY A 101 0.63 3.60 1.53
N ILE A 102 -0.26 4.57 1.26
CA ILE A 102 -0.88 4.78 -0.05
C ILE A 102 0.19 5.06 -1.12
N LEU A 103 1.16 5.92 -0.82
CA LEU A 103 2.23 6.30 -1.75
C LEU A 103 3.11 5.09 -2.10
N PHE A 104 3.54 4.31 -1.11
CA PHE A 104 4.33 3.09 -1.33
C PHE A 104 3.54 2.04 -2.10
N GLY A 105 2.25 1.89 -1.79
CA GLY A 105 1.34 1.05 -2.57
C GLY A 105 1.23 1.50 -4.03
N PHE A 106 1.05 2.80 -4.26
CA PHE A 106 0.95 3.40 -5.59
C PHE A 106 2.23 3.19 -6.40
N LEU A 107 3.39 3.50 -5.82
CA LEU A 107 4.70 3.32 -6.44
C LEU A 107 4.99 1.86 -6.75
N GLY A 108 4.76 0.97 -5.79
CA GLY A 108 4.90 -0.47 -5.97
C GLY A 108 4.01 -0.96 -7.12
N GLY A 109 2.72 -0.61 -7.09
CA GLY A 109 1.75 -1.02 -8.11
C GLY A 109 2.07 -0.51 -9.51
N THR A 110 2.58 0.71 -9.61
CA THR A 110 3.06 1.31 -10.86
C THR A 110 4.23 0.49 -11.43
N LEU A 111 5.22 0.18 -10.59
CA LEU A 111 6.41 -0.58 -10.98
C LEU A 111 6.07 -2.04 -11.33
N GLY A 112 5.15 -2.67 -10.61
CA GLY A 112 4.66 -4.02 -10.92
C GLY A 112 4.04 -4.10 -12.31
N SER A 113 3.07 -3.22 -12.60
CA SER A 113 2.42 -3.22 -13.91
C SER A 113 3.37 -2.85 -15.06
N SER A 114 4.25 -1.88 -14.82
CA SER A 114 5.27 -1.45 -15.81
C SER A 114 6.29 -2.56 -16.07
N GLY A 115 6.80 -3.21 -15.02
CA GLY A 115 7.74 -4.32 -15.11
C GLY A 115 7.17 -5.50 -15.89
N ARG A 116 5.90 -5.86 -15.65
CA ARG A 116 5.20 -6.86 -16.47
C ARG A 116 5.16 -6.45 -17.94
N ASN A 117 4.76 -5.22 -18.24
CA ASN A 117 4.60 -4.79 -19.63
C ASN A 117 5.93 -4.83 -20.39
N LEU A 118 7.02 -4.39 -19.75
CA LEU A 118 8.38 -4.50 -20.29
C LEU A 118 8.77 -5.96 -20.53
N PHE A 119 8.51 -6.84 -19.57
CA PHE A 119 8.79 -8.27 -19.70
C PHE A 119 8.03 -8.90 -20.88
N MET A 120 6.73 -8.63 -21.00
CA MET A 120 5.91 -9.15 -22.10
C MET A 120 6.35 -8.60 -23.46
N GLN A 121 6.73 -7.33 -23.52
CA GLN A 121 7.25 -6.72 -24.75
C GLN A 121 8.58 -7.35 -25.18
N TYR A 122 9.46 -7.65 -24.22
CA TYR A 122 10.73 -8.31 -24.48
C TYR A 122 10.53 -9.76 -24.95
N TYR A 123 9.64 -10.50 -24.29
CA TYR A 123 9.33 -11.89 -24.64
C TYR A 123 8.76 -12.01 -26.06
N ASN A 124 7.77 -11.17 -26.40
CA ASN A 124 7.13 -11.19 -27.72
C ASN A 124 8.07 -10.77 -28.87
N LYS A 125 9.21 -10.14 -28.60
CA LYS A 125 10.23 -9.83 -29.63
C LYS A 125 11.15 -11.02 -29.93
N ARG A 126 11.18 -12.04 -29.07
CA ARG A 126 12.08 -13.21 -29.19
C ARG A 126 11.40 -14.46 -29.78
N THR A 127 10.07 -14.48 -29.79
CA THR A 127 9.23 -15.52 -30.41
C THR A 127 8.70 -15.03 -31.75
#